data_AF-A0A9X8E2J7-F1
#
_entry.id   AF-A0A9X8E2J7-F1
#
_cell.length_a   1.000
_cell.length_b   1.000
_cell.length_c   1.000
_cell.angle_alpha   90.00
_cell.angle_beta   90.00
_cell.angle_gamma   90.00
#
_symmetry.space_group_name_H-M   'P 1'
#
loop_
_entity.id
_entity.type
_entity.pdbx_description
1 polymer ?
#
loop_
_entity_poly.entity_id
_entity_poly.type
_entity_poly.pdbx_seq_one_letter_code
_entity_poly.pdbx_strand_id
1 'polypeptide(L)'
;MFHVRLEQAAAASCSEEEKPMIEFEVGNPRVELLTGRLRLFRSLETTDDESKDEGDDAAGALSWLPIPRDAILGLDLTLLGFVSLPMHMGPLELIEFSKAFRSDIVVIRLLRDSDPRHSSRMALMQFSSANKAAQFYEAFNGSLFNSMEPERCRLVFVHNIEFIRERADHAPPLVVNGHAAAQGMLPVLSGDCRRDAPEGHVEIPTCPVCLDRLDTSASGILTTLCNHTFHCDCLFRWE
;
A
#
# COMPACT_ATOMS: atom_id res chain seq x y z
N MET A 1 12.54 -0.38 -19.19
CA MET A 1 12.24 -1.81 -18.89
C MET A 1 12.48 -1.97 -17.40
N PHE A 2 11.43 -1.73 -16.60
CA PHE A 2 11.53 -1.61 -15.15
C PHE A 2 11.20 -2.95 -14.52
N HIS A 3 12.23 -3.62 -14.02
CA HIS A 3 12.09 -4.71 -13.08
C HIS A 3 12.36 -4.13 -11.71
N VAL A 4 11.32 -4.01 -10.88
CA VAL A 4 11.55 -4.08 -9.44
C VAL A 4 12.15 -5.46 -9.21
N ARG A 5 13.47 -5.50 -8.98
CA ARG A 5 14.18 -6.70 -8.58
C ARG A 5 13.76 -7.00 -7.15
N LEU A 6 12.65 -7.71 -7.00
CA LEU A 6 12.40 -8.50 -5.81
C LEU A 6 13.38 -9.66 -5.89
N GLU A 7 14.53 -9.54 -5.24
CA GLU A 7 15.53 -10.61 -5.17
C GLU A 7 14.87 -11.86 -4.59
N GLN A 8 14.92 -12.94 -5.37
CA GLN A 8 14.43 -14.26 -4.98
C GLN A 8 15.41 -14.88 -4.00
N ALA A 9 15.03 -14.99 -2.73
CA ALA A 9 15.65 -15.96 -1.85
C ALA A 9 15.14 -17.36 -2.26
N ALA A 10 15.99 -18.12 -2.94
CA ALA A 10 15.80 -19.54 -3.15
C ALA A 10 15.66 -20.23 -1.78
N ALA A 11 14.70 -21.14 -1.66
CA ALA A 11 14.36 -21.83 -0.43
C ALA A 11 15.58 -22.58 0.14
N ALA A 12 16.20 -22.01 1.17
CA ALA A 12 17.14 -22.71 2.04
C ALA A 12 17.11 -22.06 3.43
N SER A 13 16.31 -22.63 4.34
CA SER A 13 16.32 -22.34 5.80
C SER A 13 16.56 -20.87 6.17
N CYS A 14 15.72 -19.94 5.71
CA CYS A 14 15.98 -18.52 5.91
C CYS A 14 15.57 -18.06 7.31
N SER A 15 16.57 -17.58 8.07
CA SER A 15 16.41 -16.64 9.17
C SER A 15 15.51 -15.46 8.77
N GLU A 16 14.86 -14.78 9.73
CA GLU A 16 13.93 -13.67 9.45
C GLU A 16 14.54 -12.49 8.66
N GLU A 17 15.86 -12.47 8.44
CA GLU A 17 16.62 -11.37 7.84
C GLU A 17 16.69 -11.39 6.29
N GLU A 18 16.27 -12.46 5.60
CA GLU A 18 16.44 -12.61 4.13
C GLU A 18 15.15 -12.47 3.30
N LYS A 19 14.07 -11.92 3.86
CA LYS A 19 12.82 -11.69 3.10
C LYS A 19 12.94 -10.43 2.22
N PRO A 20 12.50 -10.48 0.93
CA PRO A 20 12.58 -9.31 0.06
C PRO A 20 11.73 -8.16 0.61
N MET A 21 12.38 -7.01 0.78
CA MET A 21 11.82 -5.86 1.47
C MET A 21 12.11 -4.60 0.67
N ILE A 22 11.11 -3.73 0.55
CA ILE A 22 11.27 -2.43 -0.12
C ILE A 22 11.42 -1.36 0.94
N GLU A 23 12.50 -0.58 0.86
CA GLU A 23 12.67 0.60 1.70
C GLU A 23 11.93 1.79 1.08
N PHE A 24 11.23 2.55 1.91
CA PHE A 24 10.44 3.68 1.46
C PHE A 24 10.64 4.92 2.32
N GLU A 25 10.32 6.07 1.75
CA GLU A 25 10.38 7.40 2.35
C GLU A 25 9.05 8.13 2.25
N VAL A 26 8.70 8.83 3.32
CA VAL A 26 7.59 9.79 3.37
C VAL A 26 7.97 11.01 4.22
N GLY A 27 7.29 12.12 3.99
CA GLY A 27 7.55 13.39 4.64
C GLY A 27 8.35 14.37 3.79
N ASN A 28 8.69 15.50 4.39
CA ASN A 28 9.47 16.55 3.75
C ASN A 28 10.96 16.35 4.08
N PRO A 29 11.84 16.10 3.09
CA PRO A 29 13.27 15.89 3.33
C PRO A 29 13.99 17.02 4.08
N ARG A 30 13.40 18.22 4.10
CA ARG A 30 13.95 19.41 4.77
C ARG A 30 13.42 19.66 6.18
N VAL A 31 12.34 18.99 6.58
CA VAL A 31 11.66 19.21 7.86
C VAL A 31 11.63 17.93 8.67
N GLU A 32 11.03 16.89 8.10
CA GLU A 32 10.86 15.59 8.73
C GLU A 32 10.75 14.52 7.65
N LEU A 33 11.70 13.58 7.65
CA LEU A 33 11.74 12.45 6.74
C LEU A 33 11.60 11.17 7.56
N LEU A 34 10.51 10.45 7.30
CA LEU A 34 10.25 9.13 7.86
C LEU A 34 10.66 8.08 6.84
N THR A 35 11.44 7.11 7.30
CA THR A 35 11.84 5.95 6.51
C THR A 35 11.20 4.69 7.08
N GLY A 36 10.85 3.77 6.19
CA GLY A 36 10.21 2.52 6.54
C GLY A 36 10.56 1.39 5.58
N ARG A 37 10.00 0.23 5.89
CA ARG A 37 10.22 -1.05 5.26
C ARG A 37 8.89 -1.70 4.95
N LEU A 38 8.69 -2.08 3.70
CA LEU A 38 7.49 -2.72 3.20
C LEU A 38 7.79 -4.20 2.95
N ARG A 39 7.02 -5.08 3.60
CA ARG A 39 7.06 -6.51 3.33
C ARG A 39 5.94 -6.87 2.37
N LEU A 40 6.33 -7.20 1.14
CA LEU A 40 5.43 -7.66 0.09
C LEU A 40 5.39 -9.18 0.07
N PHE A 41 4.26 -9.74 -0.34
CA PHE A 41 4.17 -11.18 -0.55
C PHE A 41 3.49 -11.51 -1.88
N ARG A 42 3.87 -12.67 -2.41
CA ARG A 42 3.28 -13.29 -3.60
C ARG A 42 2.84 -14.71 -3.25
N SER A 43 1.84 -15.21 -3.94
CA SER A 43 1.51 -16.63 -3.89
C SER A 43 2.68 -17.43 -4.46
N LEU A 44 3.15 -18.43 -3.71
CA LEU A 44 3.99 -19.50 -4.23
C LEU A 44 3.03 -20.64 -4.56
N GLU A 45 2.83 -20.92 -5.84
CA GLU A 45 2.24 -22.21 -6.21
C GLU A 45 3.32 -23.27 -5.97
N THR A 46 3.06 -24.16 -5.01
CA THR A 46 3.72 -25.47 -4.95
C THR A 46 3.10 -26.32 -6.05
N THR A 47 3.73 -26.38 -7.21
CA THR A 47 3.40 -27.40 -8.21
C THR A 47 3.91 -28.75 -7.69
N ASP A 48 3.09 -29.45 -6.92
CA ASP A 48 3.26 -30.88 -6.64
C ASP A 48 2.85 -31.70 -7.88
N ASP A 49 3.50 -31.46 -9.01
CA ASP A 49 3.34 -32.32 -10.20
C ASP A 49 4.72 -32.83 -10.62
N GLU A 50 5.03 -34.04 -10.18
CA GLU A 50 6.06 -34.89 -10.77
C GLU A 50 5.66 -35.20 -12.23
N SER A 51 6.12 -34.38 -13.17
CA SER A 51 6.28 -34.85 -14.56
C SER A 51 7.61 -34.35 -15.11
N LYS A 52 8.49 -35.32 -15.35
CA LYS A 52 9.74 -35.17 -16.09
C LYS A 52 9.40 -34.75 -17.52
N ASP A 53 9.94 -33.63 -17.97
CA ASP A 53 10.56 -33.57 -19.29
C ASP A 53 11.60 -32.46 -19.36
N GLU A 54 12.73 -32.77 -19.98
CA GLU A 54 13.92 -31.93 -20.08
C GLU A 54 13.73 -30.78 -21.09
N GLY A 55 14.28 -29.61 -20.75
CA GLY A 55 14.36 -28.45 -21.64
C GLY A 55 15.00 -27.26 -20.94
N ASP A 56 16.30 -27.11 -21.11
CA ASP A 56 17.11 -25.92 -20.76
C ASP A 56 16.40 -24.63 -21.23
N ASP A 57 16.42 -23.58 -20.38
CA ASP A 57 15.93 -22.18 -20.58
C ASP A 57 14.82 -21.65 -19.61
N ALA A 58 14.52 -22.32 -18.50
CA ALA A 58 13.44 -21.92 -17.58
C ALA A 58 13.81 -20.95 -16.43
N ALA A 59 14.99 -20.30 -16.43
CA ALA A 59 15.40 -19.40 -15.35
C ALA A 59 14.73 -18.00 -15.40
N GLY A 60 13.98 -17.68 -16.45
CA GLY A 60 13.32 -16.38 -16.66
C GLY A 60 11.81 -16.34 -16.36
N ALA A 61 11.21 -17.47 -15.96
CA ALA A 61 9.76 -17.67 -15.96
C ALA A 61 9.16 -18.04 -14.59
N LEU A 62 9.73 -17.57 -13.48
CA LEU A 62 8.99 -17.47 -12.20
C LEU A 62 8.06 -16.25 -12.27
N SER A 63 7.13 -16.39 -13.21
CA SER A 63 6.26 -15.41 -13.80
C SER A 63 5.37 -14.72 -12.77
N TRP A 64 4.90 -13.54 -13.15
CA TRP A 64 3.91 -12.73 -12.44
C TRP A 64 2.56 -13.46 -12.37
N LEU A 65 2.51 -14.64 -11.76
CA LEU A 65 1.27 -15.41 -11.61
C LEU A 65 0.31 -14.61 -10.72
N PRO A 66 -0.90 -14.33 -11.20
CA PRO A 66 -1.90 -13.64 -10.40
C PRO A 66 -2.26 -14.49 -9.19
N ILE A 67 -2.44 -13.85 -8.02
CA ILE A 67 -2.88 -14.57 -6.82
C ILE A 67 -4.33 -15.02 -7.03
N PRO A 68 -4.66 -16.31 -6.82
CA PRO A 68 -6.03 -16.79 -6.97
C PRO A 68 -6.94 -16.14 -5.93
N ARG A 69 -8.16 -15.83 -6.35
CA ARG A 69 -9.18 -15.19 -5.50
C ARG A 69 -9.42 -15.92 -4.18
N ASP A 70 -9.38 -17.26 -4.20
CA ASP A 70 -9.62 -18.08 -3.02
C ASP A 70 -8.52 -17.90 -1.95
N ALA A 71 -7.27 -17.69 -2.36
CA ALA A 71 -6.18 -17.39 -1.44
C ALA A 71 -6.33 -15.98 -0.83
N ILE A 72 -6.78 -15.01 -1.64
CA ILE A 72 -7.04 -13.63 -1.19
C ILE A 72 -8.13 -13.61 -0.12
N LEU A 73 -9.21 -14.37 -0.34
CA LEU A 73 -10.31 -14.50 0.59
C LEU A 73 -9.94 -15.33 1.83
N GLY A 74 -9.21 -16.43 1.65
CA GLY A 74 -8.81 -17.32 2.74
C GLY A 74 -7.85 -16.69 3.74
N LEU A 75 -7.04 -15.72 3.29
CA LEU A 75 -6.09 -14.98 4.12
C LEU A 75 -6.62 -13.60 4.56
N ASP A 76 -7.85 -13.24 4.20
CA ASP A 76 -8.48 -11.94 4.46
C ASP A 76 -7.61 -10.73 4.04
N LEU A 77 -7.07 -10.79 2.82
CA LEU A 77 -6.14 -9.76 2.35
C LEU A 77 -6.88 -8.50 1.89
N THR A 78 -6.77 -7.42 2.67
CA THR A 78 -7.42 -6.13 2.36
C THR A 78 -6.48 -5.06 1.82
N LEU A 79 -5.16 -5.28 1.88
CA LEU A 79 -4.14 -4.27 1.61
C LEU A 79 -3.36 -4.56 0.32
N LEU A 80 -3.46 -3.63 -0.63
CA LEU A 80 -2.79 -3.68 -1.92
C LEU A 80 -1.74 -2.56 -2.05
N GLY A 81 -0.67 -2.83 -2.78
CA GLY A 81 0.39 -1.91 -3.10
C GLY A 81 0.55 -1.74 -4.61
N PHE A 82 0.63 -0.50 -5.06
CA PHE A 82 1.12 -0.09 -6.38
C PHE A 82 2.64 -0.04 -6.31
N VAL A 83 3.29 -0.94 -7.05
CA VAL A 83 4.75 -1.10 -7.01
C VAL A 83 5.47 0.05 -7.72
N SER A 84 4.86 0.61 -8.76
CA SER A 84 5.39 1.76 -9.49
C SER A 84 4.22 2.56 -10.06
N LEU A 85 4.16 3.84 -9.69
CA LEU A 85 3.23 4.82 -10.24
C LEU A 85 3.99 5.76 -11.18
N PRO A 86 3.41 6.09 -12.36
CA PRO A 86 3.94 7.12 -13.22
C PRO A 86 4.05 8.49 -12.54
N MET A 87 4.94 9.35 -13.03
CA MET A 87 5.23 10.64 -12.38
C MET A 87 4.09 11.66 -12.40
N HIS A 88 3.21 11.61 -13.40
CA HIS A 88 1.98 12.40 -13.48
C HIS A 88 0.85 11.79 -12.66
N MET A 89 0.98 10.55 -12.18
CA MET A 89 -0.03 9.91 -11.36
C MET A 89 0.14 10.36 -9.91
N GLY A 90 -0.48 11.49 -9.59
CA GLY A 90 -0.58 12.02 -8.25
C GLY A 90 -1.73 11.43 -7.45
N PRO A 91 -2.01 11.98 -6.26
CA PRO A 91 -3.12 11.55 -5.43
C PRO A 91 -4.48 11.63 -6.14
N LEU A 92 -4.73 12.69 -6.92
CA LEU A 92 -6.01 12.93 -7.58
C LEU A 92 -6.23 11.93 -8.71
N GLU A 93 -5.21 11.74 -9.55
CA GLU A 93 -5.25 10.77 -10.66
C GLU A 93 -5.43 9.35 -10.13
N LEU A 94 -4.81 9.01 -8.99
CA LEU A 94 -4.99 7.72 -8.35
C LEU A 94 -6.40 7.52 -7.79
N ILE A 95 -6.99 8.55 -7.17
CA ILE A 95 -8.40 8.53 -6.75
C ILE A 95 -9.32 8.36 -7.97
N GLU A 96 -9.06 9.08 -9.07
CA GLU A 96 -9.87 8.99 -10.27
C GLU A 96 -9.74 7.63 -10.97
N PHE A 97 -8.53 7.08 -11.03
CA PHE A 97 -8.26 5.74 -11.54
C PHE A 97 -9.02 4.66 -10.75
N SER A 98 -9.07 4.82 -9.43
CA SER A 98 -9.75 3.88 -8.51
C SER A 98 -11.22 4.22 -8.25
N LYS A 99 -11.83 5.14 -9.00
CA LYS A 99 -13.18 5.67 -8.74
C LYS A 99 -14.28 4.61 -8.64
N ALA A 100 -14.16 3.51 -9.39
CA ALA A 100 -15.12 2.41 -9.40
C ALA A 100 -15.26 1.74 -8.03
N PHE A 101 -14.24 1.87 -7.17
CA PHE A 101 -14.17 1.30 -5.83
C PHE A 101 -14.05 2.38 -4.75
N ARG A 102 -14.32 3.67 -5.05
CA ARG A 102 -14.13 4.79 -4.13
C ARG A 102 -14.81 4.59 -2.76
N SER A 103 -16.01 4.00 -2.75
CA SER A 103 -16.76 3.70 -1.52
C SER A 103 -16.20 2.53 -0.71
N ASP A 104 -15.43 1.65 -1.34
CA ASP A 104 -14.83 0.47 -0.72
C ASP A 104 -13.40 0.73 -0.23
N ILE A 105 -12.81 1.87 -0.60
CA ILE A 105 -11.47 2.27 -0.17
C ILE A 105 -11.54 2.91 1.22
N VAL A 106 -10.76 2.36 2.14
CA VAL A 106 -10.66 2.83 3.53
C VAL A 106 -9.52 3.84 3.65
N VAL A 107 -8.31 3.45 3.25
CA VAL A 107 -7.12 4.31 3.33
C VAL A 107 -6.27 4.19 2.07
N ILE A 108 -5.78 5.32 1.56
CA ILE A 108 -4.75 5.43 0.55
C ILE A 108 -3.53 6.08 1.19
N ARG A 109 -2.33 5.53 0.98
CA ARG A 109 -1.08 6.14 1.44
C ARG A 109 -0.06 6.17 0.31
N LEU A 110 0.39 7.34 -0.10
CA LEU A 110 1.48 7.47 -1.07
C LEU A 110 2.84 7.35 -0.37
N LEU A 111 3.75 6.61 -1.00
CA LEU A 111 5.12 6.39 -0.54
C LEU A 111 6.11 6.74 -1.67
N ARG A 112 7.35 7.06 -1.30
CA ARG A 112 8.47 7.17 -2.25
C ARG A 112 9.38 5.97 -2.08
N ASP A 113 9.75 5.32 -3.17
CA ASP A 113 10.81 4.31 -3.15
C ASP A 113 12.15 4.97 -2.77
N SER A 114 12.86 4.38 -1.81
CA SER A 114 14.16 4.87 -1.35
C SER A 114 15.31 4.52 -2.28
N ASP A 115 15.13 3.70 -3.32
CA ASP A 115 16.23 3.40 -4.27
C ASP A 115 16.66 4.68 -5.02
N PRO A 116 17.90 5.17 -4.79
CA PRO A 116 18.39 6.41 -5.39
C PRO A 116 18.58 6.32 -6.91
N ARG A 117 18.57 5.12 -7.50
CA ARG A 117 18.72 4.91 -8.94
C ARG A 117 17.40 5.05 -9.68
N HIS A 118 16.29 4.73 -9.00
CA HIS A 118 14.95 4.70 -9.56
C HIS A 118 13.92 5.13 -8.51
N SER A 119 13.87 6.43 -8.20
CA SER A 119 12.89 6.98 -7.26
C SER A 119 11.48 6.91 -7.84
N SER A 120 10.85 5.74 -7.77
CA SER A 120 9.47 5.53 -8.18
C SER A 120 8.52 5.99 -7.07
N ARG A 121 7.32 6.44 -7.45
CA ARG A 121 6.24 6.63 -6.48
C ARG A 121 5.52 5.31 -6.30
N MET A 122 5.19 4.99 -5.06
CA MET A 122 4.37 3.85 -4.72
C MET A 122 3.10 4.35 -4.04
N ALA A 123 2.08 3.51 -3.99
CA ALA A 123 0.90 3.78 -3.18
C ALA A 123 0.40 2.50 -2.54
N LEU A 124 -0.10 2.62 -1.32
CA LEU A 124 -0.80 1.57 -0.63
C LEU A 124 -2.28 1.92 -0.61
N MET A 125 -3.13 0.92 -0.79
CA MET A 125 -4.58 1.07 -0.81
C MET A 125 -5.21 -0.07 -0.01
N GLN A 126 -5.89 0.31 1.06
CA GLN A 126 -6.64 -0.60 1.90
C GLN A 126 -8.13 -0.56 1.53
N PHE A 127 -8.73 -1.74 1.40
CA PHE A 127 -10.14 -1.92 1.12
C PHE A 127 -10.93 -2.35 2.36
N SER A 128 -12.25 -2.17 2.31
CA SER A 128 -13.20 -2.55 3.35
C SER A 128 -13.28 -4.05 3.60
N SER A 129 -12.98 -4.87 2.59
CA SER A 129 -13.00 -6.33 2.67
C SER A 129 -12.07 -6.98 1.65
N ALA A 130 -11.64 -8.22 1.94
CA ALA A 130 -10.81 -9.00 1.02
C ALA A 130 -11.51 -9.26 -0.33
N ASN A 131 -12.84 -9.38 -0.34
CA ASN A 131 -13.59 -9.53 -1.59
C ASN A 131 -13.45 -8.30 -2.50
N LYS A 132 -13.50 -7.09 -1.94
CA LYS A 132 -13.33 -5.86 -2.69
C LYS A 132 -11.88 -5.68 -3.16
N ALA A 133 -10.92 -6.03 -2.31
CA ALA A 133 -9.51 -6.06 -2.70
C ALA A 133 -9.26 -7.04 -3.85
N ALA A 134 -9.85 -8.24 -3.81
CA ALA A 134 -9.75 -9.23 -4.89
C ALA A 134 -10.33 -8.69 -6.22
N GLN A 135 -11.53 -8.12 -6.18
CA GLN A 135 -12.16 -7.53 -7.37
C GLN A 135 -11.32 -6.39 -7.95
N PHE A 136 -10.75 -5.54 -7.09
CA PHE A 136 -9.86 -4.47 -7.53
C PHE A 136 -8.58 -5.03 -8.17
N TYR A 137 -7.97 -6.03 -7.54
CA TYR A 137 -6.79 -6.71 -8.06
C TYR A 137 -7.05 -7.31 -9.44
N GLU A 138 -8.14 -8.05 -9.62
CA GLU A 138 -8.51 -8.66 -10.91
C GLU A 138 -8.81 -7.63 -12.00
N ALA A 139 -9.44 -6.50 -11.64
CA ALA A 139 -9.83 -5.48 -12.61
C ALA A 139 -8.66 -4.59 -13.07
N PHE A 140 -7.74 -4.25 -12.15
CA PHE A 140 -6.71 -3.24 -12.40
C PHE A 140 -5.29 -3.81 -12.52
N ASN A 141 -5.02 -5.03 -12.02
CA ASN A 141 -3.68 -5.59 -12.18
C ASN A 141 -3.40 -5.89 -13.67
N GLY A 142 -2.31 -5.34 -14.19
CA GLY A 142 -1.95 -5.43 -15.60
C GLY A 142 -2.71 -4.47 -16.52
N SER A 143 -3.66 -3.67 -16.03
CA SER A 143 -4.34 -2.65 -16.83
C SER A 143 -3.41 -1.47 -17.13
N LEU A 144 -3.71 -0.69 -18.17
CA LEU A 144 -3.04 0.60 -18.39
C LEU A 144 -3.66 1.65 -17.46
N PHE A 145 -2.84 2.63 -17.05
CA PHE A 145 -3.33 3.78 -16.28
C PHE A 145 -4.13 4.75 -17.14
N ASN A 146 -3.68 4.95 -18.38
CA ASN A 146 -4.38 5.72 -19.41
C ASN A 146 -3.90 5.26 -20.81
N SER A 147 -4.47 5.79 -21.88
CA SER A 147 -4.13 5.42 -23.26
C SER A 147 -2.77 5.94 -23.75
N MET A 148 -2.13 6.86 -23.01
CA MET A 148 -0.82 7.43 -23.37
C MET A 148 0.35 6.70 -22.72
N GLU A 149 0.12 6.04 -21.58
CA GLU A 149 1.16 5.36 -20.81
C GLU A 149 1.42 3.95 -21.33
N PRO A 150 2.68 3.59 -21.64
CA PRO A 150 3.04 2.21 -21.97
C PRO A 150 3.13 1.32 -20.73
N GLU A 151 3.21 1.91 -19.53
CA GLU A 151 3.34 1.17 -18.28
C GLU A 151 2.00 0.62 -17.79
N ARG A 152 2.02 -0.66 -17.44
CA ARG A 152 0.88 -1.35 -16.84
C ARG A 152 0.91 -1.20 -15.32
N CYS A 153 -0.26 -1.02 -14.74
CA CYS A 153 -0.49 -1.10 -13.31
C CYS A 153 -0.03 -2.47 -12.80
N ARG A 154 0.83 -2.46 -11.77
CA ARG A 154 1.30 -3.67 -11.09
C ARG A 154 0.91 -3.60 -9.63
N LEU A 155 0.02 -4.52 -9.26
CA LEU A 155 -0.49 -4.62 -7.91
C LEU A 155 0.15 -5.82 -7.19
N VAL A 156 0.45 -5.64 -5.92
CA VAL A 156 0.95 -6.66 -5.00
C VAL A 156 0.22 -6.58 -3.69
N PHE A 157 0.13 -7.67 -2.95
CA PHE A 157 -0.40 -7.64 -1.60
C PHE A 157 0.71 -7.32 -0.59
N VAL A 158 0.35 -6.57 0.45
CA VAL A 158 1.28 -6.09 1.47
C VAL A 158 1.01 -6.80 2.78
N HIS A 159 2.04 -7.44 3.34
CA HIS A 159 1.94 -8.19 4.60
C HIS A 159 2.12 -7.26 5.80
N ASN A 160 3.16 -6.42 5.77
CA ASN A 160 3.48 -5.52 6.88
C ASN A 160 4.11 -4.21 6.39
N ILE A 161 3.83 -3.13 7.13
CA ILE A 161 4.44 -1.81 6.95
C ILE A 161 5.15 -1.47 8.27
N GLU A 162 6.48 -1.37 8.24
CA GLU A 162 7.31 -1.09 9.42
C GLU A 162 8.00 0.27 9.27
N PHE A 163 7.84 1.17 10.22
CA PHE A 163 8.57 2.45 10.25
C PHE A 163 9.80 2.35 11.17
N ILE A 164 10.96 2.82 10.71
CA ILE A 164 12.25 2.60 11.39
C ILE A 164 12.40 3.49 12.64
N ARG A 165 11.76 4.66 12.67
CA ARG A 165 11.98 5.69 13.72
C ARG A 165 10.89 5.78 14.78
N GLU A 166 9.77 5.09 14.62
CA GLU A 166 8.71 5.08 15.62
C GLU A 166 8.75 3.75 16.38
N ARG A 167 9.24 3.79 17.63
CA ARG A 167 8.76 2.83 18.63
C ARG A 167 7.25 3.06 18.73
N ALA A 168 6.48 2.20 18.08
CA ALA A 168 5.03 2.22 18.18
C ALA A 168 4.65 1.86 19.63
N ASP A 169 4.55 2.87 20.49
CA ASP A 169 3.81 2.74 21.75
C ASP A 169 2.34 2.53 21.37
N HIS A 170 1.97 1.24 21.26
CA HIS A 170 0.64 0.63 21.13
C HIS A 170 -0.51 1.62 20.96
N ALA A 171 -0.49 2.41 19.87
CA ALA A 171 -1.63 3.23 19.51
C ALA A 171 -2.67 2.27 18.92
N PRO A 172 -3.90 2.23 19.45
CA PRO A 172 -4.95 1.42 18.85
C PRO A 172 -5.12 1.86 17.39
N PRO A 173 -5.31 0.91 16.46
CA PRO A 173 -5.52 1.24 15.06
C PRO A 173 -6.73 2.16 14.95
N LEU A 174 -6.55 3.30 14.27
CA LEU A 174 -7.65 4.21 14.00
C LEU A 174 -8.67 3.47 13.12
N VAL A 175 -9.94 3.60 13.48
CA VAL A 175 -11.04 3.05 12.71
C VAL A 175 -11.51 4.12 11.74
N VAL A 176 -11.51 3.78 10.45
CA VAL A 176 -11.97 4.64 9.37
C VAL A 176 -13.18 3.96 8.76
N ASN A 177 -14.34 4.62 8.80
CA ASN A 177 -15.59 4.10 8.25
C ASN A 177 -16.00 2.72 8.80
N GLY A 178 -15.68 2.45 10.07
CA GLY A 178 -15.95 1.15 10.69
C GLY A 178 -14.93 0.05 10.37
N HIS A 179 -13.87 0.36 9.61
CA HIS A 179 -12.79 -0.56 9.28
C HIS A 179 -11.49 -0.16 9.98
N ALA A 180 -10.81 -1.10 10.62
CA ALA A 180 -9.53 -0.84 11.25
C ALA A 180 -8.48 -0.53 10.17
N ALA A 181 -7.84 0.64 10.24
CA ALA A 181 -6.73 0.97 9.37
C ALA A 181 -5.54 0.03 9.65
N ALA A 182 -4.95 -0.54 8.61
CA ALA A 182 -3.78 -1.38 8.76
C ALA A 182 -2.61 -0.57 9.36
N GLN A 183 -1.80 -1.23 10.19
CA GLN A 183 -0.69 -0.57 10.86
C GLN A 183 0.26 0.06 9.84
N GLY A 184 0.61 1.33 10.05
CA GLY A 184 1.46 2.10 9.15
C GLY A 184 0.74 2.78 7.96
N MET A 185 -0.57 2.58 7.78
CA MET A 185 -1.34 3.27 6.72
C MET A 185 -1.63 4.74 7.04
N LEU A 186 -1.85 5.05 8.31
CA LEU A 186 -2.07 6.43 8.78
C LEU A 186 -0.81 6.93 9.48
N PRO A 187 -0.48 8.23 9.35
CA PRO A 187 0.62 8.80 10.11
C PRO A 187 0.33 8.69 11.61
N VAL A 188 1.34 8.29 12.38
CA VAL A 188 1.32 8.53 13.81
C VAL A 188 1.54 10.03 13.98
N LEU A 189 0.57 10.70 14.62
CA LEU A 189 0.72 12.12 14.93
C LEU A 189 1.65 12.24 16.14
N SER A 190 2.94 12.23 15.84
CA SER A 190 4.02 12.46 16.79
C SER A 190 4.11 13.98 17.05
N GLY A 191 3.24 14.51 17.91
CA GLY A 191 3.32 15.92 18.32
C GLY A 191 2.13 16.42 19.12
N ASP A 192 2.33 16.58 20.43
CA ASP A 192 1.54 17.32 21.43
C ASP A 192 0.03 17.03 21.64
N CYS A 193 -0.70 16.45 20.70
CA CYS A 193 -2.14 16.11 20.87
C CYS A 193 -2.41 14.91 21.78
N ARG A 194 -1.39 14.07 22.06
CA ARG A 194 -1.51 13.03 23.09
C ARG A 194 -1.61 13.60 24.51
N ARG A 195 -1.34 14.90 24.72
CA ARG A 195 -1.32 15.50 26.05
C ARG A 195 -2.69 15.97 26.55
N ASP A 196 -3.65 16.15 25.65
CA ASP A 196 -4.98 16.66 26.00
C ASP A 196 -6.07 15.58 26.01
N ALA A 197 -5.81 14.42 25.39
CA ALA A 197 -6.73 13.28 25.45
C ALA A 197 -6.79 12.70 26.88
N PRO A 198 -7.99 12.50 27.46
CA PRO A 198 -8.14 11.77 28.72
C PRO A 198 -7.50 10.38 28.65
N GLU A 199 -7.06 9.84 29.79
CA GLU A 199 -6.50 8.49 29.85
C GLU A 199 -7.41 7.46 29.16
N GLY A 200 -6.81 6.61 28.32
CA GLY A 200 -7.54 5.63 27.51
C GLY A 200 -8.22 6.17 26.24
N HIS A 201 -8.04 7.45 25.90
CA HIS A 201 -8.59 8.05 24.68
C HIS A 201 -7.47 8.50 23.73
N VAL A 202 -7.80 8.56 22.44
CA VAL A 202 -6.94 9.12 21.40
C VAL A 202 -7.72 10.19 20.66
N GLU A 203 -7.09 11.34 20.45
CA GLU A 203 -7.67 12.38 19.61
C GLU A 203 -7.65 11.94 18.15
N ILE A 204 -8.78 12.14 17.48
CA ILE A 204 -8.93 11.81 16.08
C ILE A 204 -8.61 13.07 15.29
N PRO A 205 -7.64 13.03 14.36
CA PRO A 205 -7.28 14.21 13.60
C PRO A 205 -8.43 14.67 12.70
N THR A 206 -8.38 15.94 12.32
CA THR A 206 -9.36 16.54 11.41
C THR A 206 -8.79 16.72 10.01
N CYS A 207 -9.66 16.68 9.01
CA CYS A 207 -9.27 16.99 7.65
C CYS A 207 -9.02 18.50 7.53
N PRO A 208 -7.86 18.95 7.03
CA PRO A 208 -7.55 20.38 6.93
C PRO A 208 -8.41 21.14 5.89
N VAL A 209 -9.20 20.42 5.09
CA VAL A 209 -10.08 20.99 4.07
C VAL A 209 -11.48 21.29 4.62
N CYS A 210 -12.15 20.29 5.20
CA CYS A 210 -13.52 20.45 5.72
C CYS A 210 -13.60 20.61 7.24
N LEU A 211 -12.48 20.40 7.96
CA LEU A 211 -12.36 20.43 9.41
C LEU A 211 -13.14 19.34 10.16
N ASP A 212 -13.73 18.38 9.45
CA ASP A 212 -14.37 17.20 10.05
C ASP A 212 -13.35 16.13 10.45
N ARG A 213 -13.76 15.22 11.33
CA ARG A 213 -12.91 14.12 11.83
C ARG A 213 -12.51 13.12 10.73
N LEU A 214 -11.30 12.60 10.83
CA LEU A 214 -10.71 11.59 9.95
C LEU A 214 -11.02 10.14 10.40
N ASP A 215 -12.20 9.89 10.97
CA ASP A 215 -12.70 8.56 11.33
C ASP A 215 -14.02 8.21 10.61
N THR A 216 -14.78 9.25 10.24
CA THR A 216 -16.17 9.14 9.79
C THR A 216 -16.35 9.95 8.51
N SER A 217 -16.12 9.33 7.35
CA SER A 217 -16.30 10.00 6.05
C SER A 217 -16.83 9.04 4.99
N ALA A 218 -17.84 9.46 4.21
CA ALA A 218 -18.36 8.63 3.12
C ALA A 218 -17.29 8.26 2.06
N SER A 219 -16.24 9.07 1.95
CA SER A 219 -15.05 8.79 1.15
C SER A 219 -13.89 8.39 2.05
N GLY A 220 -13.08 7.41 1.65
CA GLY A 220 -11.90 6.99 2.40
C GLY A 220 -10.90 8.11 2.66
N ILE A 221 -9.79 7.78 3.32
CA ILE A 221 -8.77 8.73 3.73
C ILE A 221 -7.54 8.60 2.85
N LEU A 222 -6.94 9.72 2.44
CA LEU A 222 -5.70 9.74 1.69
C LEU A 222 -4.58 10.43 2.48
N THR A 223 -3.43 9.77 2.57
CA THR A 223 -2.17 10.35 3.06
C THR A 223 -1.20 10.55 1.90
N THR A 224 -0.74 11.79 1.74
CA THR A 224 0.17 12.20 0.66
C THR A 224 1.64 11.91 0.99
N LEU A 225 2.53 12.07 0.00
CA LEU A 225 3.98 11.88 0.17
C LEU A 225 4.59 12.79 1.24
N CYS A 226 4.01 13.95 1.53
CA CYS A 226 4.47 14.85 2.60
C CYS A 226 3.88 14.52 3.97
N ASN A 227 3.24 13.36 4.12
CA ASN A 227 2.65 12.83 5.35
C ASN A 227 1.41 13.61 5.86
N HIS A 228 0.75 14.39 5.01
CA HIS A 228 -0.53 15.03 5.32
C HIS A 228 -1.71 14.16 4.91
N THR A 229 -2.76 14.16 5.74
CA THR A 229 -3.93 13.29 5.61
C THR A 229 -5.21 14.09 5.35
N PHE A 230 -6.05 13.61 4.43
CA PHE A 230 -7.27 14.27 3.95
C PHE A 230 -8.37 13.24 3.69
N HIS A 231 -9.65 13.64 3.65
CA HIS A 231 -10.66 12.81 3.00
C HIS A 231 -10.44 12.80 1.48
N CYS A 232 -10.68 11.66 0.83
CA CYS A 232 -10.51 11.51 -0.61
C CYS A 232 -11.40 12.50 -1.40
N ASP A 233 -12.65 12.74 -0.96
CA ASP A 233 -13.52 13.71 -1.65
C ASP A 233 -13.06 15.15 -1.47
N CYS A 234 -12.53 15.49 -0.29
CA CYS A 234 -12.02 16.83 -0.01
C CYS A 234 -10.86 17.18 -0.95
N LEU A 235 -9.93 16.24 -1.16
CA LEU A 235 -8.82 16.44 -2.08
C LEU A 235 -9.28 16.44 -3.54
N PHE A 236 -10.25 15.59 -3.90
CA PHE A 236 -10.78 15.50 -5.25
C PHE A 236 -11.54 16.75 -5.70
N ARG A 237 -12.20 17.47 -4.78
CA ARG A 237 -12.96 18.70 -5.09
C ARG A 237 -12.13 19.98 -5.10
N TRP A 238 -10.85 19.91 -4.72
CA TRP A 238 -9.97 21.07 -4.54
C TRP A 238 -9.14 21.41 -5.79
N GLU A 239 -9.72 21.18 -6.96
CA GLU A 239 -9.22 21.57 -8.28
C GLU A 239 -10.11 22.66 -8.89
#